data_AF-A0A538P5M1-F1
#
_entry.id   AF-A0A538P5M1-F1
#
_cell.length_a   1.000
_cell.length_b   1.000
_cell.length_c   1.000
_cell.angle_alpha   90.00
_cell.angle_beta   90.00
_cell.angle_gamma   90.00
#
_symmetry.space_group_name_H-M   'P 1'
#
loop_
_entity.id
_entity.type
_entity.pdbx_description
1 polymer ?
#
loop_
_entity_poly.entity_id
_entity_poly.type
_entity_poly.pdbx_seq_one_letter_code
_entity_poly.pdbx_strand_id
1 'polypeptide(L)'
;MRETLTLSSDKEVRDFVRGCTFYGTGGGGSSEYGYDILSRVLKEKKRIPVFDPRSIADDDWTVCAYGMGSIAPRTPEILEEMKRLSLTRVKVTYKLVEAIRELEKFAKVRVDVIVALEIGGANTPDPVATAAHMGIKAVDGDYSGGRAIPEIVQTAPHIAGKRMNPLSSVDEWGDRVLLEDSVNNLVAEKIGKLVSILAFGNLAGNATYLLRGREMKKLVTSGTVLRAATAGRAIREAREEIPWPGLLPGLRSTGTLFPSTLYLLHSFFTHPGDTPILSAITRLVS
;
A
#
# COMPACT_ATOMS: atom_id res chain seq x y z
N MET A 1 -1.38 9.67 21.85
CA MET A 1 -1.38 9.33 20.41
C MET A 1 -2.80 9.25 19.92
N ARG A 2 -3.08 9.64 18.67
CA ARG A 2 -4.44 9.67 18.12
C ARG A 2 -4.57 8.62 17.01
N GLU A 3 -5.45 7.65 17.22
CA GLU A 3 -5.86 6.71 16.17
C GLU A 3 -6.84 7.41 15.21
N THR A 4 -6.71 7.18 13.91
CA THR A 4 -7.66 7.66 12.89
C THR A 4 -8.51 6.53 12.31
N LEU A 5 -7.98 5.30 12.34
CA LEU A 5 -8.62 4.09 11.88
C LEU A 5 -8.16 2.92 12.75
N THR A 6 -9.08 2.01 13.11
CA THR A 6 -8.74 0.75 13.76
C THR A 6 -9.52 -0.38 13.10
N LEU A 7 -8.80 -1.34 12.51
CA LEU A 7 -9.41 -2.54 11.93
C LEU A 7 -9.58 -3.58 13.05
N SER A 8 -10.80 -4.04 13.26
CA SER A 8 -11.18 -4.94 14.37
C SER A 8 -11.99 -6.16 13.92
N SER A 9 -12.40 -6.20 12.64
CA SER A 9 -13.20 -7.29 12.07
C SER A 9 -12.75 -7.67 10.66
N ASP A 10 -13.09 -8.90 10.23
CA ASP A 10 -12.85 -9.38 8.87
C ASP A 10 -13.52 -8.47 7.81
N LYS A 11 -14.72 -7.97 8.13
CA LYS A 11 -15.48 -7.05 7.30
C LYS A 11 -14.71 -5.75 7.05
N GLU A 12 -14.15 -5.15 8.10
CA GLU A 12 -13.35 -3.94 8.00
C GLU A 12 -12.05 -4.18 7.23
N VAL A 13 -11.41 -5.34 7.40
CA VAL A 13 -10.23 -5.71 6.59
C VAL A 13 -10.58 -5.81 5.11
N ARG A 14 -11.68 -6.46 4.75
CA ARG A 14 -12.15 -6.54 3.35
C ARG A 14 -12.48 -5.19 2.77
N ASP A 15 -13.16 -4.35 3.54
CA ASP A 15 -13.49 -2.99 3.13
C ASP A 15 -12.20 -2.19 2.93
N PHE A 16 -11.27 -2.23 3.87
CA PHE A 16 -9.98 -1.55 3.74
C PHE A 16 -9.20 -1.97 2.49
N VAL A 17 -9.00 -3.28 2.28
CA VAL A 17 -8.28 -3.80 1.11
C VAL A 17 -8.98 -3.40 -0.18
N ARG A 18 -10.32 -3.49 -0.25
CA ARG A 18 -11.09 -3.07 -1.43
C ARG A 18 -10.85 -1.60 -1.76
N GLY A 19 -10.85 -0.74 -0.74
CA GLY A 19 -10.56 0.67 -0.90
C GLY A 19 -9.14 0.95 -1.38
N CYS A 20 -8.16 0.25 -0.82
CA CYS A 20 -6.77 0.34 -1.28
C CYS A 20 -6.63 -0.10 -2.74
N THR A 21 -7.31 -1.17 -3.16
CA THR A 21 -7.33 -1.60 -4.56
C THR A 21 -7.97 -0.58 -5.48
N PHE A 22 -9.05 0.09 -5.04
CA PHE A 22 -9.70 1.15 -5.80
C PHE A 22 -8.76 2.34 -6.04
N TYR A 23 -8.12 2.85 -4.99
CA TYR A 23 -7.17 3.96 -5.10
C TYR A 23 -5.81 3.56 -5.68
N GLY A 24 -5.48 2.28 -5.72
CA GLY A 24 -4.28 1.75 -6.35
C GLY A 24 -4.25 1.90 -7.88
N THR A 25 -5.35 2.32 -8.52
CA THR A 25 -5.42 2.62 -9.97
C THR A 25 -4.83 1.52 -10.87
N GLY A 26 -5.03 0.25 -10.50
CA GLY A 26 -4.51 -0.92 -11.23
C GLY A 26 -3.11 -1.39 -10.82
N GLY A 27 -2.44 -0.71 -9.89
CA GLY A 27 -1.15 -1.09 -9.32
C GLY A 27 -1.20 -1.41 -7.82
N GLY A 28 -0.02 -1.45 -7.19
CA GLY A 28 0.11 -1.55 -5.73
C GLY A 28 -0.01 -2.96 -5.14
N GLY A 29 0.08 -3.99 -5.98
CA GLY A 29 0.16 -5.41 -5.59
C GLY A 29 -1.18 -6.11 -5.35
N SER A 30 -1.11 -7.42 -5.07
CA SER A 30 -2.29 -8.30 -4.97
C SER A 30 -3.16 -7.97 -3.76
N SER A 31 -4.46 -7.80 -4.02
CA SER A 31 -5.46 -7.56 -2.98
C SER A 31 -5.67 -8.79 -2.09
N GLU A 32 -5.54 -9.99 -2.65
CA GLU A 32 -5.64 -11.27 -1.96
C GLU A 32 -4.53 -11.38 -0.91
N TYR A 33 -3.29 -11.08 -1.31
CA TYR A 33 -2.16 -11.02 -0.38
C TYR A 33 -2.39 -10.01 0.75
N GLY A 34 -2.85 -8.80 0.40
CA GLY A 34 -3.15 -7.76 1.38
C GLY A 34 -4.22 -8.15 2.39
N TYR A 35 -5.28 -8.83 1.92
CA TYR A 35 -6.31 -9.39 2.79
C TYR A 35 -5.75 -10.50 3.68
N ASP A 36 -4.97 -11.43 3.14
CA ASP A 36 -4.45 -12.56 3.89
C ASP A 36 -3.51 -12.13 5.02
N ILE A 37 -2.61 -11.17 4.76
CA ILE A 37 -1.64 -10.69 5.75
C ILE A 37 -2.32 -9.91 6.87
N LEU A 38 -3.26 -9.02 6.54
CA LEU A 38 -4.05 -8.30 7.56
C LEU A 38 -4.92 -9.25 8.37
N SER A 39 -5.58 -10.21 7.72
CA SER A 39 -6.44 -11.19 8.40
C SER A 39 -5.65 -12.04 9.39
N ARG A 40 -4.43 -12.43 9.03
CA ARG A 40 -3.51 -13.14 9.92
C ARG A 40 -3.16 -12.30 11.15
N VAL A 41 -2.70 -11.07 10.93
CA VAL A 41 -2.32 -10.16 12.02
C VAL A 41 -3.52 -9.79 12.88
N LEU A 42 -4.71 -9.63 12.31
CA LEU A 42 -5.94 -9.32 13.05
C LEU A 42 -6.31 -10.48 13.98
N LYS A 43 -6.18 -11.74 13.53
CA LYS A 43 -6.43 -12.92 14.38
C LYS A 43 -5.49 -12.94 15.59
N GLU A 44 -4.23 -12.56 15.40
CA GLU A 44 -3.20 -12.50 16.43
C GLU A 44 -3.40 -11.32 17.40
N LYS A 45 -3.62 -10.11 16.87
CA LYS A 45 -3.59 -8.85 17.63
C LYS A 45 -4.97 -8.34 18.06
N LYS A 46 -6.05 -8.89 17.49
CA LYS A 46 -7.47 -8.51 17.69
C LYS A 46 -7.86 -7.12 17.23
N ARG A 47 -6.90 -6.20 17.12
CA ARG A 47 -7.07 -4.86 16.54
C ARG A 47 -5.80 -4.43 15.81
N ILE A 48 -5.96 -3.64 14.76
CA ILE A 48 -4.87 -3.06 13.97
C ILE A 48 -5.11 -1.55 13.88
N PRO A 49 -4.50 -0.74 14.77
CA PRO A 49 -4.66 0.70 14.77
C PRO A 49 -3.73 1.39 13.76
N VAL A 50 -4.22 2.51 13.21
CA VAL A 50 -3.48 3.43 12.34
C VAL A 50 -3.57 4.83 12.95
N PHE A 51 -2.46 5.56 12.96
CA PHE A 51 -2.29 6.77 13.75
C PHE A 51 -2.18 8.04 12.89
N ASP A 52 -2.73 9.14 13.41
CA ASP A 52 -2.59 10.48 12.82
C ASP A 52 -1.10 10.83 12.79
N PRO A 53 -0.51 11.16 11.61
CA PRO A 53 0.90 11.51 11.49
C PRO A 53 1.31 12.65 12.43
N ARG A 54 0.41 13.60 12.73
CA ARG A 54 0.69 14.73 13.64
C ARG A 54 0.92 14.28 15.08
N SER A 55 0.39 13.12 15.46
CA SER A 55 0.49 12.56 16.82
C SER A 55 1.75 11.72 17.06
N ILE A 56 2.55 11.49 16.02
CA ILE A 56 3.87 10.83 16.09
C ILE A 56 4.88 11.77 16.74
N ALA A 57 5.84 11.26 17.54
CA ALA A 57 6.85 12.13 18.15
C ALA A 57 7.85 12.64 17.09
N ASP A 58 8.43 13.82 17.30
CA ASP A 58 9.32 14.44 16.31
C ASP A 58 10.68 13.73 16.17
N ASP A 59 11.06 13.00 17.21
CA ASP A 59 12.29 12.23 17.35
C ASP A 59 12.12 10.72 17.07
N ASP A 60 10.88 10.20 17.03
CA ASP A 60 10.62 8.82 16.59
C ASP A 60 11.30 8.56 15.24
N TRP A 61 11.92 7.38 15.08
CA TRP A 61 12.42 6.95 13.78
C TRP A 61 11.28 6.34 12.98
N THR A 62 11.16 6.78 11.74
CA THR A 62 10.16 6.33 10.78
C THR A 62 10.84 5.63 9.63
N VAL A 63 10.18 4.61 9.06
CA VAL A 63 10.64 3.89 7.88
C VAL A 63 9.53 3.84 6.84
N CYS A 64 9.92 3.93 5.57
CA CYS A 64 9.04 3.58 4.47
C CYS A 64 9.18 2.09 4.16
N ALA A 65 8.08 1.33 4.29
CA ALA A 65 8.06 -0.09 3.97
C ALA A 65 7.11 -0.37 2.80
N TYR A 66 7.52 -1.26 1.88
CA TYR A 66 6.72 -1.64 0.72
C TYR A 66 7.23 -2.93 0.08
N GLY A 67 6.34 -3.64 -0.62
CA GLY A 67 6.69 -4.79 -1.45
C GLY A 67 7.14 -4.35 -2.84
N MET A 68 8.05 -5.12 -3.42
CA MET A 68 8.51 -4.93 -4.80
C MET A 68 8.53 -6.27 -5.51
N GLY A 69 7.95 -6.34 -6.71
CA GLY A 69 7.91 -7.56 -7.50
C GLY A 69 6.79 -7.52 -8.53
N SER A 70 6.58 -8.65 -9.19
CA SER A 70 5.53 -8.83 -10.18
C SER A 70 4.37 -9.62 -9.62
N ILE A 71 3.13 -9.21 -9.92
CA ILE A 71 1.93 -10.02 -9.69
C ILE A 71 1.62 -10.97 -10.85
N ALA A 72 2.50 -11.02 -11.86
CA ALA A 72 2.30 -11.90 -13.01
C ALA A 72 2.31 -13.37 -12.56
N PRO A 73 1.44 -14.22 -13.14
CA PRO A 73 1.47 -15.65 -12.90
C PRO A 73 2.85 -16.24 -13.22
N ARG A 74 3.30 -17.20 -12.40
CA ARG A 74 4.53 -17.94 -12.66
C ARG A 74 4.32 -18.86 -13.85
N THR A 75 5.21 -18.75 -14.84
CA THR A 75 5.22 -19.66 -16.00
C THR A 75 5.92 -20.98 -15.65
N PRO A 76 5.73 -22.06 -16.42
CA PRO A 76 6.45 -23.32 -16.21
C PRO A 76 7.98 -23.14 -16.17
N GLU A 77 8.52 -22.25 -17.00
CA GLU A 77 9.96 -21.93 -17.05
C GLU A 77 10.44 -21.30 -15.74
N ILE A 78 9.65 -20.40 -15.16
CA ILE A 78 9.93 -19.81 -13.84
C ILE A 78 9.95 -20.90 -12.76
N LEU A 79 8.99 -21.82 -12.78
CA LEU A 79 8.92 -22.89 -11.79
C LEU A 79 10.09 -23.87 -11.89
N GLU A 80 10.53 -24.19 -13.10
CA GLU A 80 11.71 -25.03 -13.33
C GLU A 80 12.98 -24.35 -12.84
N GLU A 81 13.14 -23.06 -13.14
CA GLU A 81 14.28 -22.26 -12.66
C GLU A 81 14.32 -22.16 -11.13
N MET A 82 13.18 -21.90 -10.49
CA MET A 82 13.06 -21.91 -9.03
C MET A 82 13.51 -23.25 -8.43
N LYS A 83 13.11 -24.37 -9.05
CA LYS A 83 13.53 -25.71 -8.61
C LYS A 83 15.04 -25.89 -8.79
N ARG A 84 15.61 -25.45 -9.91
CA ARG A 84 17.06 -25.51 -10.18
C ARG A 84 17.86 -24.74 -9.14
N LEU A 85 17.35 -23.59 -8.69
CA LEU A 85 17.96 -22.74 -7.66
C LEU A 85 17.61 -23.16 -6.22
N SER A 86 16.90 -24.27 -6.02
CA SER A 86 16.46 -24.75 -4.70
C SER A 86 15.54 -23.77 -3.94
N LEU A 87 14.81 -22.93 -4.66
CA LEU A 87 13.86 -21.95 -4.14
C LEU A 87 12.45 -22.55 -4.03
N THR A 88 12.32 -23.60 -3.21
CA THR A 88 11.08 -24.40 -3.10
C THR A 88 10.42 -24.29 -1.74
N ARG A 89 11.08 -23.67 -0.75
CA ARG A 89 10.57 -23.52 0.62
C ARG A 89 10.67 -22.07 1.08
N VAL A 90 9.51 -21.50 1.43
CA VAL A 90 9.41 -20.19 2.07
C VAL A 90 10.10 -20.24 3.44
N LYS A 91 11.08 -19.36 3.66
CA LYS A 91 11.79 -19.18 4.94
C LYS A 91 11.33 -17.92 5.69
N VAL A 92 10.98 -16.86 4.96
CA VAL A 92 10.58 -15.57 5.52
C VAL A 92 9.11 -15.28 5.16
N THR A 93 8.25 -15.30 6.17
CA THR A 93 6.82 -14.98 6.01
C THR A 93 6.58 -13.47 6.00
N TYR A 94 7.13 -12.76 6.99
CA TYR A 94 6.96 -11.32 7.16
C TYR A 94 8.18 -10.56 6.64
N LYS A 95 8.27 -10.42 5.31
CA LYS A 95 9.45 -9.86 4.64
C LYS A 95 9.76 -8.43 5.04
N LEU A 96 8.73 -7.59 5.21
CA LEU A 96 8.92 -6.21 5.68
C LEU A 96 9.49 -6.13 7.09
N VAL A 97 9.09 -7.05 7.99
CA VAL A 97 9.68 -7.14 9.35
C VAL A 97 11.17 -7.41 9.26
N GLU A 98 11.58 -8.36 8.43
CA GLU A 98 12.98 -8.72 8.26
C GLU A 98 13.79 -7.62 7.57
N ALA A 99 13.22 -6.94 6.57
CA ALA A 99 13.86 -5.78 5.96
C ALA A 99 14.08 -4.66 6.98
N ILE A 100 13.05 -4.29 7.76
CA ILE A 100 13.18 -3.26 8.81
C ILE A 100 14.25 -3.65 9.83
N ARG A 101 14.31 -4.91 10.25
CA ARG A 101 15.34 -5.41 11.19
C ARG A 101 16.76 -5.29 10.64
N GLU A 102 16.97 -5.62 9.35
CA GLU A 102 18.28 -5.43 8.72
C GLU A 102 18.67 -3.95 8.66
N LEU A 103 17.71 -3.08 8.35
CA LEU A 103 17.93 -1.63 8.33
C LEU A 103 18.25 -1.07 9.71
N GLU A 104 17.51 -1.47 10.75
CA GLU A 104 17.75 -1.12 12.16
C GLU A 104 19.16 -1.54 12.59
N LYS A 105 19.56 -2.77 12.27
CA LYS A 105 20.89 -3.31 12.59
C LYS A 105 22.00 -2.49 11.93
N PHE A 106 21.85 -2.16 10.64
CA PHE A 106 22.84 -1.39 9.92
C PHE A 106 22.94 0.06 10.43
N ALA A 107 21.80 0.74 10.54
CA ALA A 107 21.75 2.14 10.94
C ALA A 107 21.93 2.35 12.45
N LYS A 108 21.91 1.27 13.25
CA LYS A 108 21.99 1.29 14.72
C LYS A 108 20.89 2.16 15.34
N VAL A 109 19.69 2.02 14.81
CA VAL A 109 18.49 2.70 15.30
C VAL A 109 17.39 1.69 15.61
N ARG A 110 16.39 2.13 16.35
CA ARG A 110 15.13 1.42 16.50
C ARG A 110 14.06 2.21 15.77
N VAL A 111 13.29 1.55 14.92
CA VAL A 111 12.16 2.12 14.19
C VAL A 111 10.90 2.02 15.04
N ASP A 112 10.17 3.14 15.15
CA ASP A 112 8.95 3.25 15.96
C ASP A 112 7.69 3.37 15.08
N VAL A 113 7.87 3.66 13.79
CA VAL A 113 6.81 4.08 12.88
C VAL A 113 7.05 3.55 11.46
N ILE A 114 6.01 2.99 10.85
CA ILE A 114 5.97 2.63 9.43
C ILE A 114 5.06 3.59 8.68
N VAL A 115 5.54 4.05 7.54
CA VAL A 115 4.76 4.77 6.53
C VAL A 115 4.70 3.90 5.27
N ALA A 116 3.52 3.74 4.69
CA ALA A 116 3.38 3.06 3.40
C ALA A 116 3.99 3.93 2.29
N LEU A 117 4.59 3.29 1.29
CA LEU A 117 5.07 4.03 0.12
C LEU A 117 3.88 4.64 -0.65
N GLU A 118 2.81 3.88 -0.81
CA GLU A 118 1.69 4.16 -1.71
C GLU A 118 0.39 3.53 -1.24
N ILE A 119 -0.73 3.95 -1.85
CA ILE A 119 -2.01 3.24 -1.70
C ILE A 119 -2.13 2.13 -2.74
N GLY A 120 -2.32 0.88 -2.29
CA GLY A 120 -2.30 -0.29 -3.14
C GLY A 120 -2.83 -1.56 -2.47
N GLY A 121 -3.27 -2.53 -3.27
CA GLY A 121 -3.89 -3.78 -2.80
C GLY A 121 -3.01 -4.60 -1.84
N ALA A 122 -1.69 -4.56 -1.99
CA ALA A 122 -0.72 -5.14 -1.06
C ALA A 122 0.14 -4.08 -0.35
N ASN A 123 0.58 -3.04 -1.09
CA ASN A 123 1.56 -2.06 -0.62
C ASN A 123 1.06 -1.10 0.47
N THR A 124 -0.22 -1.18 0.87
CA THR A 124 -0.73 -0.52 2.09
C THR A 124 -1.12 -1.53 3.17
N PRO A 125 -1.87 -2.61 2.86
CA PRO A 125 -2.16 -3.64 3.85
C PRO A 125 -0.93 -4.27 4.51
N ASP A 126 0.12 -4.56 3.75
CA ASP A 126 1.31 -5.24 4.28
C ASP A 126 2.13 -4.34 5.24
N PRO A 127 2.41 -3.06 4.93
CA PRO A 127 3.01 -2.14 5.92
C PRO A 127 2.15 -1.96 7.18
N VAL A 128 0.82 -1.87 7.05
CA VAL A 128 -0.11 -1.75 8.19
C VAL A 128 -0.10 -3.01 9.05
N ALA A 129 -0.16 -4.20 8.42
CA ALA A 129 -0.07 -5.48 9.10
C ALA A 129 1.30 -5.64 9.79
N THR A 130 2.38 -5.26 9.12
CA THR A 130 3.76 -5.31 9.62
C THR A 130 3.92 -4.47 10.88
N ALA A 131 3.41 -3.23 10.88
CA ALA A 131 3.47 -2.35 12.05
C ALA A 131 2.79 -2.99 13.27
N ALA A 132 1.56 -3.49 13.10
CA ALA A 132 0.82 -4.16 14.16
C ALA A 132 1.49 -5.48 14.61
N HIS A 133 2.07 -6.25 13.69
CA HIS A 133 2.81 -7.46 14.01
C HIS A 133 4.02 -7.14 14.92
N MET A 134 4.79 -6.11 14.56
CA MET A 134 5.96 -5.63 15.31
C MET A 134 5.61 -4.87 16.59
N GLY A 135 4.36 -4.46 16.77
CA GLY A 135 3.94 -3.61 17.90
C GLY A 135 4.42 -2.16 17.78
N ILE A 136 4.60 -1.67 16.56
CA ILE A 136 4.96 -0.28 16.24
C ILE A 136 3.81 0.41 15.47
N LYS A 137 3.97 1.70 15.17
CA LYS A 137 2.87 2.54 14.67
C LYS A 137 2.79 2.51 13.15
N ALA A 138 1.61 2.29 12.58
CA ALA A 138 1.34 2.60 11.16
C ALA A 138 0.76 4.02 11.06
N VAL A 139 1.21 4.80 10.07
CA VAL A 139 0.72 6.16 9.84
C VAL A 139 -0.48 6.16 8.90
N ASP A 140 -1.46 7.01 9.18
CA ASP A 140 -2.56 7.33 8.27
C ASP A 140 -2.07 8.28 7.18
N GLY A 141 -1.37 7.70 6.23
CA GLY A 141 -0.79 8.42 5.11
C GLY A 141 0.19 7.56 4.31
N ASP A 142 0.51 8.04 3.12
CA ASP A 142 1.53 7.46 2.25
C ASP A 142 2.41 8.56 1.65
N TYR A 143 3.53 8.14 1.03
CA TYR A 143 4.46 9.05 0.38
C TYR A 143 4.15 9.34 -1.09
N SER A 144 3.13 8.69 -1.68
CA SER A 144 2.79 8.78 -3.11
C SER A 144 1.50 9.53 -3.41
N GLY A 145 0.90 10.18 -2.40
CA GLY A 145 -0.26 11.04 -2.58
C GLY A 145 -1.60 10.30 -2.65
N GLY A 146 -1.66 9.05 -2.19
CA GLY A 146 -2.92 8.30 -2.13
C GLY A 146 -3.21 7.42 -3.34
N ARG A 147 -2.18 7.07 -4.12
CA ARG A 147 -2.28 6.19 -5.31
C ARG A 147 -1.05 5.32 -5.46
N ALA A 148 -1.11 4.31 -6.32
CA ALA A 148 0.07 3.57 -6.73
C ALA A 148 0.95 4.39 -7.69
N ILE A 149 2.26 4.12 -7.68
CA ILE A 149 3.26 4.74 -8.53
C ILE A 149 4.09 3.67 -9.26
N PRO A 150 4.42 3.87 -10.56
CA PRO A 150 5.35 2.99 -11.26
C PRO A 150 6.82 3.20 -10.87
N GLU A 151 7.19 4.41 -10.44
CA GLU A 151 8.57 4.78 -10.14
C GLU A 151 8.70 5.72 -8.93
N ILE A 152 9.77 5.53 -8.16
CA ILE A 152 10.04 6.22 -6.89
C ILE A 152 10.14 7.75 -7.02
N VAL A 153 10.38 8.26 -8.23
CA VAL A 153 10.49 9.69 -8.48
C VAL A 153 9.20 10.46 -8.21
N GLN A 154 8.07 9.74 -8.13
CA GLN A 154 6.75 10.30 -7.87
C GLN A 154 6.42 10.39 -6.37
N THR A 155 7.38 10.09 -5.50
CA THR A 155 7.20 10.14 -4.04
C THR A 155 7.60 11.50 -3.47
N ALA A 156 6.88 11.96 -2.45
CA ALA A 156 7.18 13.22 -1.77
C ALA A 156 8.60 13.26 -1.16
N PRO A 157 9.13 12.19 -0.53
CA PRO A 157 10.52 12.15 -0.10
C PRO A 157 11.51 12.36 -1.25
N HIS A 158 11.32 11.73 -2.42
CA HIS A 158 12.20 11.97 -3.56
C HIS A 158 12.14 13.42 -4.05
N ILE A 159 10.94 13.97 -4.22
CA ILE A 159 10.73 15.36 -4.65
C ILE A 159 11.40 16.34 -3.67
N ALA A 160 11.40 16.02 -2.37
CA ALA A 160 12.07 16.80 -1.32
C ALA A 160 13.58 16.51 -1.19
N GLY A 161 14.19 15.79 -2.15
CA GLY A 161 15.62 15.49 -2.17
C GLY A 161 16.07 14.44 -1.15
N LYS A 162 15.15 13.66 -0.56
CA LYS A 162 15.49 12.57 0.36
C LYS A 162 15.97 11.34 -0.39
N ARG A 163 16.97 10.70 0.19
CA ARG A 163 17.59 9.47 -0.30
C ARG A 163 16.84 8.24 0.20
N MET A 164 16.69 7.22 -0.64
CA MET A 164 16.18 5.92 -0.21
C MET A 164 17.17 5.20 0.72
N ASN A 165 18.46 5.46 0.52
CA ASN A 165 19.55 4.83 1.24
C ASN A 165 19.64 5.26 2.72
N PRO A 166 20.11 4.38 3.62
CA PRO A 166 20.34 2.95 3.36
C PRO A 166 19.02 2.22 3.05
N LEU A 167 19.06 1.28 2.12
CA LEU A 167 17.93 0.45 1.72
C LEU A 167 18.22 -1.00 2.08
N SER A 168 17.26 -1.68 2.67
CA SER A 168 17.33 -3.13 2.87
C SER A 168 16.20 -3.82 2.10
N SER A 169 16.52 -4.92 1.44
CA SER A 169 15.57 -5.79 0.74
C SER A 169 15.72 -7.21 1.22
N VAL A 170 14.60 -7.84 1.58
CA VAL A 170 14.53 -9.23 2.03
C VAL A 170 13.44 -9.96 1.26
N ASP A 171 13.76 -11.09 0.68
CA ASP A 171 12.78 -11.95 0.01
C ASP A 171 12.28 -13.09 0.91
N GLU A 172 11.39 -13.91 0.37
CA GLU A 172 10.82 -15.04 1.12
C GLU A 172 11.78 -16.23 1.27
N TRP A 173 12.82 -16.32 0.44
CA TRP A 173 13.81 -17.39 0.46
C TRP A 173 14.86 -17.18 1.54
N GLY A 174 14.89 -15.97 2.09
CA GLY A 174 15.78 -15.53 3.16
C GLY A 174 17.01 -14.79 2.63
N ASP A 175 17.03 -14.42 1.36
CA ASP A 175 18.07 -13.58 0.79
C ASP A 175 17.91 -12.15 1.31
N ARG A 176 19.03 -11.56 1.75
CA ARG A 176 19.05 -10.24 2.39
C ARG A 176 20.09 -9.39 1.70
N VAL A 177 19.63 -8.26 1.17
CA VAL A 177 20.49 -7.27 0.51
C VAL A 177 20.38 -5.97 1.25
N LEU A 178 21.53 -5.42 1.64
CA LEU A 178 21.63 -4.08 2.15
C LEU A 178 22.40 -3.23 1.14
N LEU A 179 21.77 -2.14 0.70
CA LEU A 179 22.35 -1.13 -0.15
C LEU A 179 22.65 0.11 0.69
N GLU A 180 23.89 0.19 1.18
CA GLU A 180 24.38 1.31 1.98
C GLU A 180 24.24 2.64 1.25
N ASP A 181 24.67 2.70 -0.01
CA ASP A 181 24.54 3.89 -0.85
C ASP A 181 24.32 3.54 -2.33
N SER A 182 23.92 4.52 -3.11
CA SER A 182 23.75 4.44 -4.56
C SER A 182 24.01 5.81 -5.21
N VAL A 183 24.06 5.88 -6.53
CA VAL A 183 24.21 7.19 -7.19
C VAL A 183 22.99 8.08 -6.96
N ASN A 184 21.77 7.52 -7.05
CA ASN A 184 20.50 8.20 -6.85
C ASN A 184 19.35 7.21 -6.60
N ASN A 185 18.18 7.73 -6.24
CA ASN A 185 17.00 6.89 -5.96
C ASN A 185 16.57 6.05 -7.17
N LEU A 186 16.77 6.52 -8.41
CA LEU A 186 16.47 5.74 -9.62
C LEU A 186 17.37 4.49 -9.70
N VAL A 187 18.65 4.64 -9.37
CA VAL A 187 19.59 3.50 -9.30
C VAL A 187 19.24 2.58 -8.12
N ALA A 188 18.93 3.14 -6.94
CA ALA A 188 18.51 2.33 -5.79
C ALA A 188 17.25 1.50 -6.09
N GLU A 189 16.24 2.10 -6.73
CA GLU A 189 15.03 1.39 -7.14
C GLU A 189 15.36 0.27 -8.14
N LYS A 190 16.19 0.54 -9.16
CA LYS A 190 16.61 -0.48 -10.11
C LYS A 190 17.32 -1.65 -9.43
N ILE A 191 18.19 -1.38 -8.45
CA ILE A 191 18.85 -2.43 -7.66
C ILE A 191 17.80 -3.24 -6.89
N GLY A 192 16.84 -2.59 -6.22
CA GLY A 192 15.73 -3.29 -5.57
C GLY A 192 14.92 -4.16 -6.54
N LYS A 193 14.66 -3.67 -7.76
CA LYS A 193 13.95 -4.41 -8.80
C LYS A 193 14.74 -5.66 -9.20
N LEU A 194 16.07 -5.57 -9.34
CA LEU A 194 16.94 -6.73 -9.60
C LEU A 194 16.86 -7.77 -8.48
N VAL A 195 16.84 -7.35 -7.21
CA VAL A 195 16.63 -8.27 -6.08
C VAL A 195 15.26 -8.96 -6.18
N SER A 196 14.20 -8.22 -6.53
CA SER A 196 12.86 -8.80 -6.68
C SER A 196 12.73 -9.81 -7.83
N ILE A 197 13.58 -9.72 -8.85
CA ILE A 197 13.62 -10.71 -9.95
C ILE A 197 14.04 -12.07 -9.41
N LEU A 198 15.03 -12.11 -8.50
CA LEU A 198 15.48 -13.36 -7.86
C LEU A 198 14.42 -13.98 -6.94
N ALA A 199 13.44 -13.18 -6.51
CA ALA A 199 12.30 -13.65 -5.72
C ALA A 199 11.19 -14.31 -6.57
N PHE A 200 11.35 -14.39 -7.90
CA PHE A 200 10.44 -15.07 -8.84
C PHE A 200 8.95 -14.73 -8.63
N GLY A 201 8.64 -13.44 -8.60
CA GLY A 201 7.27 -12.95 -8.49
C GLY A 201 6.66 -13.03 -7.09
N ASN A 202 7.38 -13.56 -6.10
CA ASN A 202 7.02 -13.30 -4.71
C ASN A 202 7.68 -11.99 -4.29
N LEU A 203 6.87 -11.08 -3.75
CA LEU A 203 7.29 -9.71 -3.40
C LEU A 203 8.59 -9.76 -2.56
N ALA A 204 9.60 -8.97 -2.91
CA ALA A 204 10.69 -8.64 -1.99
C ALA A 204 10.22 -7.51 -1.07
N GLY A 205 10.39 -7.68 0.24
CA GLY A 205 10.08 -6.65 1.22
C GLY A 205 11.21 -5.63 1.28
N ASN A 206 10.89 -4.34 1.14
CA ASN A 206 11.85 -3.25 1.17
C ASN A 206 11.60 -2.34 2.36
N ALA A 207 12.69 -1.85 2.96
CA ALA A 207 12.67 -0.78 3.96
C ALA A 207 13.66 0.32 3.55
N THR A 208 13.17 1.55 3.50
CA THR A 208 13.88 2.74 2.96
C THR A 208 13.46 4.00 3.70
N TYR A 209 13.99 5.15 3.31
CA TYR A 209 13.58 6.47 3.82
C TYR A 209 13.53 6.49 5.36
N LEU A 210 14.67 6.17 5.98
CA LEU A 210 14.82 6.27 7.41
C LEU A 210 14.85 7.75 7.81
N LEU A 211 13.73 8.24 8.35
CA LEU A 211 13.51 9.66 8.61
C LEU A 211 13.06 9.88 10.05
N ARG A 212 13.36 11.05 10.61
CA ARG A 212 12.77 11.45 11.91
C ARG A 212 11.31 11.87 11.74
N GLY A 213 10.49 11.68 12.77
CA GLY A 213 9.06 12.02 12.75
C GLY A 213 8.77 13.46 12.27
N ARG A 214 9.60 14.44 12.67
CA ARG A 214 9.48 15.83 12.20
C ARG A 214 9.65 16.01 10.68
N GLU A 215 10.41 15.14 10.03
CA GLU A 215 10.62 15.15 8.59
C GLU A 215 9.51 14.39 7.88
N MET A 216 9.14 13.22 8.40
CA MET A 216 8.02 12.43 7.91
C MET A 216 6.74 13.26 7.84
N LYS A 217 6.41 14.03 8.89
CA LYS A 217 5.22 14.89 8.95
C LYS A 217 5.15 15.94 7.83
N LYS A 218 6.29 16.36 7.28
CA LYS A 218 6.36 17.34 6.18
C LYS A 218 6.17 16.69 4.80
N LEU A 219 6.33 15.36 4.72
CA LEU A 219 6.41 14.61 3.47
C LEU A 219 5.20 13.69 3.26
N VAL A 220 4.62 13.17 4.34
CA VAL A 220 3.49 12.24 4.26
C VAL A 220 2.23 12.96 3.78
N THR A 221 1.54 12.38 2.80
CA THR A 221 0.18 12.80 2.46
C THR A 221 -0.78 12.18 3.46
N SER A 222 -1.33 13.00 4.35
CA SER A 222 -2.15 12.51 5.46
C SER A 222 -3.54 12.04 5.02
N GLY A 223 -4.12 11.10 5.77
CA GLY A 223 -5.50 10.64 5.63
C GLY A 223 -5.75 9.69 4.47
N THR A 224 -4.71 9.26 3.74
CA THR A 224 -4.88 8.44 2.54
C THR A 224 -5.35 7.01 2.87
N VAL A 225 -4.90 6.48 4.01
CA VAL A 225 -5.28 5.16 4.53
C VAL A 225 -6.74 5.18 5.00
N LEU A 226 -7.13 6.20 5.77
CA LEU A 226 -8.53 6.39 6.19
C LEU A 226 -9.47 6.60 5.00
N ARG A 227 -9.06 7.38 3.99
CA ARG A 227 -9.84 7.56 2.75
C ARG A 227 -10.06 6.25 2.01
N ALA A 228 -9.03 5.40 1.93
CA ALA A 228 -9.16 4.07 1.36
C ALA A 228 -10.18 3.21 2.13
N ALA A 229 -10.06 3.12 3.46
CA ALA A 229 -11.03 2.38 4.29
C ALA A 229 -12.48 2.86 4.08
N THR A 230 -12.66 4.18 4.05
CA THR A 230 -13.98 4.81 3.84
C THR A 230 -14.55 4.46 2.47
N ALA A 231 -13.76 4.56 1.40
CA ALA A 231 -14.20 4.23 0.04
C ALA A 231 -14.57 2.75 -0.08
N GLY A 232 -13.77 1.86 0.48
CA GLY A 232 -14.02 0.43 0.41
C GLY A 232 -15.29 -0.02 1.15
N ARG A 233 -15.62 0.65 2.26
CA ARG A 233 -16.91 0.51 2.96
C ARG A 233 -18.06 1.00 2.08
N ALA A 234 -17.94 2.20 1.49
CA ALA A 234 -18.97 2.76 0.63
C ALA A 234 -19.26 1.87 -0.59
N ILE A 235 -18.22 1.30 -1.21
CA ILE A 235 -18.36 0.35 -2.33
C ILE A 235 -19.10 -0.92 -1.91
N ARG A 236 -18.87 -1.43 -0.69
CA ARG A 236 -19.60 -2.58 -0.16
C ARG A 236 -21.09 -2.27 -0.02
N GLU A 237 -21.41 -1.17 0.65
CA GLU A 237 -22.78 -0.78 0.99
C GLU A 237 -23.60 -0.53 -0.29
N ALA A 238 -23.02 0.18 -1.27
CA ALA A 238 -23.67 0.40 -2.56
C ALA A 238 -23.99 -0.91 -3.33
N ARG A 239 -23.14 -1.94 -3.20
CA ARG A 239 -23.38 -3.27 -3.82
C ARG A 239 -24.43 -4.09 -3.09
N GLU A 240 -24.57 -3.90 -1.78
CA GLU A 240 -25.59 -4.56 -0.97
C GLU A 240 -26.98 -3.95 -1.23
N GLU A 241 -27.06 -2.64 -1.47
CA GLU A 241 -28.31 -1.93 -1.76
C GLU A 241 -28.83 -2.14 -3.19
N ILE A 242 -27.93 -2.34 -4.17
CA ILE A 242 -28.30 -2.51 -5.59
C ILE A 242 -27.79 -3.86 -6.10
N PRO A 243 -28.64 -4.90 -6.15
CA PRO A 243 -28.32 -6.14 -6.84
C PRO A 243 -28.00 -5.85 -8.32
N TRP A 244 -26.82 -6.26 -8.76
CA TRP A 244 -26.28 -6.09 -10.12
C TRP A 244 -27.21 -6.48 -11.30
N PRO A 245 -28.25 -7.34 -11.18
CA PRO A 245 -29.15 -7.62 -12.30
C PRO A 245 -29.97 -6.42 -12.82
N GLY A 246 -30.10 -5.32 -12.07
CA GLY A 246 -30.96 -4.18 -12.44
C GLY A 246 -30.42 -3.23 -13.53
N LEU A 247 -29.13 -3.33 -13.89
CA LEU A 247 -28.46 -2.34 -14.77
C LEU A 247 -28.23 -2.80 -16.22
N LEU A 248 -28.60 -4.03 -16.58
CA LEU A 248 -28.19 -4.65 -17.85
C LEU A 248 -28.99 -4.28 -19.12
N PRO A 249 -30.26 -3.82 -19.11
CA PRO A 249 -30.94 -3.56 -20.39
C PRO A 249 -30.47 -2.29 -21.12
N GLY A 250 -29.99 -1.26 -20.41
CA GLY A 250 -29.68 0.06 -21.00
C GLY A 250 -28.24 0.28 -21.45
N LEU A 251 -27.35 -0.67 -21.18
CA LEU A 251 -25.90 -0.44 -21.18
C LEU A 251 -25.12 -1.09 -22.34
N ARG A 252 -25.81 -1.86 -23.19
CA ARG A 252 -25.20 -2.46 -24.39
C ARG A 252 -25.11 -1.51 -25.59
N SER A 253 -25.78 -0.35 -25.55
CA SER A 253 -25.91 0.53 -26.73
C SER A 253 -24.96 1.73 -26.77
N THR A 254 -24.27 2.05 -25.68
CA THR A 254 -23.34 3.19 -25.62
C THR A 254 -21.97 2.67 -25.25
N GLY A 255 -21.02 2.63 -26.20
CA GLY A 255 -19.64 2.19 -26.00
C GLY A 255 -18.79 3.07 -25.05
N THR A 256 -19.41 3.65 -24.03
CA THR A 256 -18.80 4.47 -22.99
C THR A 256 -18.40 3.61 -21.79
N LEU A 257 -17.11 3.62 -21.51
CA LEU A 257 -16.55 3.16 -20.25
C LEU A 257 -17.16 3.96 -19.09
N PHE A 258 -17.83 3.25 -18.17
CA PHE A 258 -18.17 3.63 -16.79
C PHE A 258 -19.45 4.43 -16.46
N PRO A 259 -20.59 3.74 -16.29
CA PRO A 259 -21.71 4.22 -15.47
C PRO A 259 -21.40 4.16 -13.96
N SER A 260 -20.56 3.21 -13.53
CA SER A 260 -20.18 3.03 -12.13
C SER A 260 -19.35 4.19 -11.57
N THR A 261 -18.57 4.86 -12.42
CA THR A 261 -17.77 6.03 -12.03
C THR A 261 -18.65 7.26 -11.77
N LEU A 262 -19.77 7.43 -12.49
CA LEU A 262 -20.71 8.54 -12.26
C LEU A 262 -21.41 8.43 -10.88
N TYR A 263 -21.72 7.22 -10.42
CA TYR A 263 -22.37 7.03 -9.10
C TYR A 263 -21.37 7.11 -7.94
N LEU A 264 -20.13 6.66 -8.15
CA LEU A 264 -19.02 6.90 -7.21
C LEU A 264 -18.72 8.39 -7.09
N LEU A 265 -18.66 9.14 -8.20
CA LEU A 265 -18.53 10.60 -8.17
C LEU A 265 -19.72 11.26 -7.45
N HIS A 266 -20.95 10.78 -7.67
CA HIS A 266 -22.14 11.30 -6.98
C HIS A 266 -22.02 11.19 -5.45
N SER A 267 -21.51 10.07 -4.94
CA SER A 267 -21.35 9.82 -3.50
C SER A 267 -20.11 10.50 -2.88
N PHE A 268 -19.10 10.86 -3.69
CA PHE A 268 -17.96 11.66 -3.23
C PHE A 268 -18.22 13.18 -3.20
N PHE A 269 -19.15 13.70 -4.01
CA PHE A 269 -19.34 15.15 -4.20
C PHE A 269 -20.67 15.73 -3.73
N THR A 270 -21.56 14.94 -3.11
CA THR A 270 -22.85 15.46 -2.62
C THR A 270 -22.88 15.56 -1.09
N HIS A 271 -22.77 16.78 -0.59
CA HIS A 271 -23.43 17.14 0.66
C HIS A 271 -24.89 17.48 0.40
N PRO A 272 -25.81 17.28 1.37
CA PRO A 272 -27.21 17.64 1.22
C PRO A 272 -27.33 19.17 1.10
N GLY A 273 -27.38 19.68 -0.14
CA GLY A 273 -27.49 21.11 -0.45
C GLY A 273 -27.06 21.52 -1.86
N ASP A 274 -26.15 20.78 -2.51
CA ASP A 274 -25.55 21.23 -3.79
C ASP A 274 -26.21 20.59 -5.02
N THR A 275 -27.37 21.15 -5.40
CA THR A 275 -28.09 20.83 -6.65
C THR A 275 -27.46 21.37 -7.96
N PRO A 276 -26.56 22.37 -8.03
CA PRO A 276 -26.15 22.93 -9.34
C PRO A 276 -25.12 22.10 -10.13
N ILE A 277 -24.36 21.22 -9.46
CA ILE A 277 -23.19 20.53 -10.07
C ILE A 277 -23.61 19.49 -11.12
N LEU A 278 -24.81 18.89 -11.00
CA LEU A 278 -25.32 17.93 -11.97
C LEU A 278 -25.36 18.52 -13.39
N SER A 279 -25.79 19.78 -13.54
CA SER A 279 -25.93 20.42 -14.84
C SER A 279 -24.58 20.73 -15.53
N ALA A 280 -23.52 20.93 -14.75
CA ALA A 280 -22.18 21.21 -15.26
C ALA A 280 -21.49 19.93 -15.75
N ILE A 281 -21.71 18.80 -15.06
CA ILE A 281 -21.17 17.50 -15.45
C ILE A 281 -21.86 16.98 -16.72
N THR A 282 -23.17 17.21 -16.89
CA THR A 282 -23.88 16.81 -18.12
C THR A 282 -23.38 17.55 -19.37
N ARG A 283 -22.89 18.80 -19.25
CA ARG A 283 -22.36 19.60 -20.38
C ARG A 283 -20.92 19.30 -20.76
N LEU A 284 -20.16 18.64 -19.88
CA LEU A 284 -18.76 18.24 -20.15
C LEU A 284 -18.65 16.89 -20.86
N VAL A 285 -19.74 16.13 -20.94
CA VAL A 285 -19.80 14.77 -21.51
C VAL A 285 -20.80 14.67 -22.69
N SER A 286 -21.31 15.81 -23.17
CA SER A 286 -22.03 15.97 -24.43
C SER A 286 -21.13 16.62 -25.46
#